data_AF-A0A3P3U7G0-F1
#
_entry.id   AF-A0A3P3U7G0-F1
#
_cell.length_a   1.000
_cell.length_b   1.000
_cell.length_c   1.000
_cell.angle_alpha   90.00
_cell.angle_beta   90.00
_cell.angle_gamma   90.00
#
_symmetry.space_group_name_H-M   'P 1'
#
loop_
_entity.id
_entity.type
_entity.pdbx_description
1 polymer ?
#
loop_
_entity_poly.entity_id
_entity_poly.type
_entity_poly.pdbx_seq_one_letter_code
_entity_poly.pdbx_strand_id
1 'polypeptide(L)'
;MKNISKIIILCLAVLVSGCGTNMKTQNGSVPQTQNVAPKTQTVRQLKENKGSYKVLNTNLDQTYYKDAIGKTGTELKRELHQIISKQDKLSYGEIWKALGDTDQDPNHPDNVILLYEGRSVPKTKHEGSGGNWNREHVWAKSHGDFGTRVGPGTDLHNLKPEDKDVNSARGNLDFDITEAANTKYLKAPDTYWDNDSWEPRDEVKGDIARIILYMDARYEGNGEIDLDAVDQVTNRRAPKHGKLSTLLKWHREDPVDDFEKRRNQVIYEKYQHNRNPFIDHPEWVDQIWGQQAR
;
A
#
# COMPACT_ATOMS: atom_id res chain seq x y z
N MET A 1 6.32 55.16 41.89
CA MET A 1 5.23 56.07 41.46
C MET A 1 4.52 55.37 40.31
N LYS A 2 3.36 54.74 40.55
CA LYS A 2 2.01 55.23 40.14
C LYS A 2 1.93 55.47 38.62
N ASN A 3 0.99 54.97 37.82
CA ASN A 3 -0.30 54.32 38.09
C ASN A 3 -1.02 54.01 36.75
N ILE A 4 -1.85 52.95 36.72
CA ILE A 4 -3.27 52.91 36.23
C ILE A 4 -3.50 53.04 34.71
N SER A 5 -3.85 51.98 33.94
CA SER A 5 -5.16 51.27 33.82
C SER A 5 -6.36 52.16 33.46
N LYS A 6 -7.07 51.89 32.35
CA LYS A 6 -8.53 52.11 32.26
C LYS A 6 -9.17 51.50 31.00
N ILE A 7 -10.03 50.54 31.29
CA ILE A 7 -11.15 50.00 30.51
C ILE A 7 -12.19 51.10 30.25
N ILE A 8 -12.79 51.13 29.06
CA ILE A 8 -14.04 51.86 28.79
C ILE A 8 -15.10 50.87 28.29
N ILE A 9 -16.11 50.69 29.12
CA ILE A 9 -17.42 50.10 28.83
C ILE A 9 -18.31 51.25 28.33
N LEU A 10 -19.04 51.05 27.24
CA LEU A 10 -20.17 51.90 26.89
C LEU A 10 -21.40 51.05 26.57
N CYS A 11 -22.33 51.02 27.53
CA CYS A 11 -23.73 50.70 27.29
C CYS A 11 -24.44 51.98 26.85
N LEU A 12 -25.30 51.92 25.82
CA LEU A 12 -26.45 52.81 25.75
C LEU A 12 -27.65 52.13 25.07
N ALA A 13 -28.81 52.50 25.58
CA ALA A 13 -30.06 51.76 25.58
C ALA A 13 -30.97 51.98 24.36
N VAL A 14 -31.92 51.06 24.30
CA VAL A 14 -33.09 50.88 23.43
C VAL A 14 -34.00 52.11 23.33
N LEU A 15 -34.64 52.29 22.15
CA LEU A 15 -36.01 52.78 22.05
C LEU A 15 -36.72 52.16 20.82
N VAL A 16 -37.94 51.69 21.06
CA VAL A 16 -38.84 50.95 20.15
C VAL A 16 -39.77 51.93 19.43
N SER A 17 -40.03 51.72 18.14
CA SER A 17 -41.32 52.10 17.54
C SER A 17 -41.74 51.06 16.51
N GLY A 18 -42.85 50.37 16.78
CA GLY A 18 -43.52 49.51 15.82
C GLY A 18 -44.48 50.29 14.92
N CYS A 19 -44.70 49.79 13.70
CA CYS A 19 -45.91 50.06 12.92
C CYS A 19 -46.14 48.96 11.87
N GLY A 20 -47.25 48.24 12.01
CA GLY A 20 -48.21 47.97 10.93
C GLY A 20 -47.86 47.11 9.71
N THR A 21 -48.49 45.92 9.69
CA THR A 21 -49.17 45.25 8.55
C THR A 21 -48.34 44.67 7.38
N ASN A 22 -48.32 43.33 7.26
CA ASN A 22 -49.22 42.56 6.36
C ASN A 22 -48.67 41.14 6.14
N MET A 23 -49.49 40.13 6.45
CA MET A 23 -49.25 38.75 6.02
C MET A 23 -49.41 38.66 4.50
N LYS A 24 -48.34 38.28 3.81
CA LYS A 24 -48.42 37.55 2.54
C LYS A 24 -47.54 36.32 2.65
N THR A 25 -48.18 35.17 2.49
CA THR A 25 -47.60 33.84 2.33
C THR A 25 -46.57 33.83 1.20
N GLN A 26 -45.33 33.50 1.52
CA GLN A 26 -44.29 33.08 0.56
C GLN A 26 -43.63 31.84 1.15
N ASN A 27 -43.76 30.72 0.44
CA ASN A 27 -43.08 29.46 0.73
C ASN A 27 -41.56 29.68 0.71
N GLY A 28 -40.92 29.64 1.88
CA GLY A 28 -39.47 29.67 2.05
C GLY A 28 -38.93 28.25 2.17
N SER A 29 -38.27 27.80 1.11
CA SER A 29 -37.54 26.53 0.99
C SER A 29 -36.49 26.33 2.07
N VAL A 30 -36.45 25.11 2.62
CA VAL A 30 -35.39 24.54 3.45
C VAL A 30 -34.02 24.71 2.75
N PRO A 31 -32.94 25.12 3.45
CA PRO A 31 -31.60 25.12 2.87
C PRO A 31 -31.19 23.69 2.52
N GLN A 32 -30.99 23.43 1.23
CA GLN A 32 -30.52 22.15 0.75
C GLN A 32 -29.13 21.85 1.32
N THR A 33 -29.02 20.69 1.95
CA THR A 33 -27.77 19.98 2.23
C THR A 33 -26.92 19.97 0.96
N GLN A 34 -25.73 20.56 1.04
CA GLN A 34 -24.74 20.46 -0.03
C GLN A 34 -24.44 18.98 -0.26
N ASN A 35 -24.73 18.52 -1.47
CA ASN A 35 -24.39 17.19 -1.95
C ASN A 35 -22.88 17.02 -1.88
N VAL A 36 -22.41 16.24 -0.90
CA VAL A 36 -21.07 15.66 -0.91
C VAL A 36 -21.03 14.74 -2.13
N ALA A 37 -20.10 15.00 -3.05
CA ALA A 37 -19.88 14.17 -4.23
C ALA A 37 -19.71 12.70 -3.80
N PRO A 38 -20.30 11.73 -4.53
CA PRO A 38 -20.14 10.32 -4.20
C PRO A 38 -18.65 9.95 -4.27
N LYS A 39 -18.15 9.29 -3.22
CA LYS A 39 -16.81 8.67 -3.22
C LYS A 39 -16.69 7.81 -4.48
N THR A 40 -15.71 8.11 -5.33
CA THR A 40 -15.39 7.32 -6.52
C THR A 40 -15.15 5.88 -6.06
N GLN A 41 -16.00 4.95 -6.49
CA GLN A 41 -15.76 3.53 -6.27
C GLN A 41 -14.41 3.18 -6.92
N THR A 42 -13.46 2.72 -6.12
CA THR A 42 -12.14 2.30 -6.62
C THR A 42 -12.30 1.03 -7.45
N VAL A 43 -11.52 0.93 -8.53
CA VAL A 43 -11.53 -0.18 -9.50
C VAL A 43 -11.36 -1.56 -8.84
N ARG A 44 -10.79 -1.62 -7.63
CA ARG A 44 -10.57 -2.83 -6.83
C ARG A 44 -11.83 -3.47 -6.22
N GLN A 45 -12.98 -2.80 -6.23
CA GLN A 45 -14.20 -3.32 -5.58
C GLN A 45 -15.09 -4.22 -6.47
N LEU A 46 -14.60 -4.71 -7.61
CA LEU A 46 -15.44 -5.46 -8.54
C LEU A 46 -15.39 -6.98 -8.30
N LYS A 47 -16.53 -7.46 -7.78
CA LYS A 47 -17.07 -8.83 -7.78
C LYS A 47 -16.53 -9.78 -6.69
N GLU A 48 -17.12 -9.68 -5.50
CA GLU A 48 -17.21 -10.79 -4.55
C GLU A 48 -17.90 -12.00 -5.20
N ASN A 49 -17.13 -12.87 -5.85
CA ASN A 49 -17.58 -14.23 -6.09
C ASN A 49 -17.32 -15.02 -4.80
N LYS A 50 -18.37 -15.19 -3.99
CA LYS A 50 -18.42 -16.01 -2.77
C LYS A 50 -18.32 -17.52 -3.08
N GLY A 51 -17.33 -17.91 -3.88
CA GLY A 51 -16.93 -19.30 -4.12
C GLY A 51 -15.84 -19.72 -3.12
N SER A 52 -16.27 -20.19 -1.95
CA SER A 52 -15.51 -20.98 -0.96
C SER A 52 -13.97 -20.78 -0.88
N TYR A 53 -13.52 -19.61 -0.40
CA TYR A 53 -12.10 -19.34 -0.07
C TYR A 53 -11.44 -20.43 0.80
N LYS A 54 -12.22 -21.10 1.65
CA LYS A 54 -11.73 -22.17 2.54
C LYS A 54 -11.23 -23.42 1.79
N VAL A 55 -11.69 -23.67 0.56
CA VAL A 55 -11.38 -24.90 -0.19
C VAL A 55 -10.05 -24.80 -0.95
N LEU A 56 -9.67 -23.60 -1.40
CA LEU A 56 -8.38 -23.38 -2.10
C LEU A 56 -7.19 -23.48 -1.13
N ASN A 57 -7.29 -22.89 0.05
CA ASN A 57 -6.22 -22.95 1.04
C ASN A 57 -6.01 -24.38 1.58
N THR A 58 -7.07 -25.19 1.79
CA THR A 58 -6.88 -26.56 2.30
C THR A 58 -6.01 -27.46 1.41
N ASN A 59 -5.97 -27.23 0.10
CA ASN A 59 -5.06 -27.97 -0.79
C ASN A 59 -3.63 -27.43 -0.66
N LEU A 60 -3.44 -26.11 -0.66
CA LEU A 60 -2.12 -25.50 -0.43
C LEU A 60 -1.54 -25.93 0.93
N ASP A 61 -2.35 -25.95 1.99
CA ASP A 61 -1.98 -26.40 3.33
C ASP A 61 -1.46 -27.83 3.34
N GLN A 62 -2.07 -28.73 2.56
CA GLN A 62 -1.67 -30.14 2.48
C GLN A 62 -0.51 -30.38 1.51
N THR A 63 -0.18 -29.40 0.67
CA THR A 63 0.82 -29.53 -0.39
C THR A 63 1.94 -28.50 -0.23
N TYR A 64 1.73 -27.28 -0.72
CA TYR A 64 2.71 -26.20 -0.80
C TYR A 64 3.17 -25.70 0.58
N TYR A 65 2.26 -25.59 1.55
CA TYR A 65 2.51 -25.06 2.89
C TYR A 65 2.60 -26.11 4.00
N LYS A 66 2.58 -27.41 3.67
CA LYS A 66 2.51 -28.50 4.65
C LYS A 66 3.50 -28.40 5.81
N ASP A 67 4.71 -27.91 5.55
CA ASP A 67 5.79 -27.84 6.54
C ASP A 67 5.70 -26.60 7.43
N ALA A 68 4.88 -25.60 7.06
CA ALA A 68 4.60 -24.39 7.82
C ALA A 68 3.39 -24.53 8.75
N ILE A 69 2.45 -25.44 8.44
CA ILE A 69 1.20 -25.60 9.20
C ILE A 69 1.48 -25.92 10.68
N GLY A 70 0.81 -25.16 11.56
CA GLY A 70 0.89 -25.32 13.02
C GLY A 70 2.11 -24.66 13.68
N LYS A 71 3.04 -24.09 12.91
CA LYS A 71 4.20 -23.35 13.44
C LYS A 71 3.85 -21.88 13.68
N THR A 72 4.63 -21.22 14.53
CA THR A 72 4.50 -19.77 14.80
C THR A 72 5.88 -19.13 14.97
N GLY A 73 5.94 -17.80 15.05
CA GLY A 73 7.16 -17.05 15.33
C GLY A 73 8.29 -17.31 14.33
N THR A 74 9.52 -17.40 14.84
CA THR A 74 10.73 -17.66 14.04
C THR A 74 10.71 -19.03 13.37
N GLU A 75 10.00 -20.00 13.94
CA GLU A 75 9.86 -21.32 13.32
C GLU A 75 9.03 -21.23 12.05
N LEU A 76 7.87 -20.57 12.12
CA LEU A 76 7.02 -20.33 10.95
C LEU A 76 7.76 -19.54 9.88
N LYS A 77 8.40 -18.42 10.25
CA LYS A 77 9.14 -17.58 9.29
C LYS A 77 10.21 -18.38 8.54
N ARG A 78 10.99 -19.20 9.25
CA ARG A 78 12.04 -20.04 8.66
C ARG A 78 11.49 -21.09 7.68
N GLU A 79 10.37 -21.74 8.00
CA GLU A 79 9.77 -22.69 7.05
C GLU A 79 9.21 -21.99 5.83
N LEU A 80 8.56 -20.83 6.01
CA LEU A 80 8.11 -20.03 4.89
C LEU A 80 9.28 -19.62 4.00
N HIS A 81 10.40 -19.17 4.57
CA HIS A 81 11.63 -18.90 3.83
C HIS A 81 12.06 -20.12 2.98
N GLN A 82 12.11 -21.32 3.56
CA GLN A 82 12.48 -22.54 2.83
C GLN A 82 11.50 -22.90 1.69
N ILE A 83 10.22 -22.61 1.86
CA ILE A 83 9.18 -22.84 0.85
C ILE A 83 9.34 -21.82 -0.29
N ILE A 84 9.36 -20.53 0.04
CA ILE A 84 9.28 -19.44 -0.95
C ILE A 84 10.63 -19.11 -1.59
N SER A 85 11.74 -19.59 -1.01
CA SER A 85 13.08 -19.48 -1.61
C SER A 85 13.25 -20.30 -2.90
N LYS A 86 12.44 -21.35 -3.05
CA LYS A 86 12.34 -22.16 -4.26
C LYS A 86 11.51 -21.39 -5.28
N GLN A 87 12.19 -20.60 -6.11
CA GLN A 87 11.56 -19.80 -7.14
C GLN A 87 12.36 -19.85 -8.43
N ASP A 88 11.64 -19.81 -9.56
CA ASP A 88 12.23 -19.44 -10.83
C ASP A 88 12.58 -17.95 -10.80
N LYS A 89 13.66 -17.59 -11.50
CA LYS A 89 14.21 -16.24 -11.46
C LYS A 89 14.12 -15.60 -12.84
N LEU A 90 13.51 -14.42 -12.91
CA LEU A 90 13.40 -13.65 -14.14
C LEU A 90 14.59 -12.71 -14.32
N SER A 91 14.94 -12.42 -15.57
CA SER A 91 15.78 -11.29 -15.92
C SER A 91 15.01 -9.98 -15.77
N TYR A 92 15.74 -8.88 -15.57
CA TYR A 92 15.14 -7.55 -15.42
C TYR A 92 14.34 -7.07 -16.64
N GLY A 93 14.64 -7.59 -17.84
CA GLY A 93 13.91 -7.30 -19.06
C GLY A 93 12.56 -8.02 -19.16
N GLU A 94 12.47 -9.25 -18.65
CA GLU A 94 11.23 -10.04 -18.64
C GLU A 94 10.15 -9.46 -17.72
N ILE A 95 10.56 -8.63 -16.75
CA ILE A 95 9.68 -7.95 -15.81
C ILE A 95 8.61 -7.11 -16.51
N TRP A 96 8.89 -6.51 -17.66
CA TRP A 96 7.88 -5.70 -18.37
C TRP A 96 6.64 -6.52 -18.76
N LYS A 97 6.87 -7.69 -19.35
CA LYS A 97 5.78 -8.61 -19.69
C LYS A 97 5.11 -9.10 -18.42
N ALA A 98 5.90 -9.47 -17.41
CA ALA A 98 5.36 -9.98 -16.16
C ALA A 98 4.46 -8.97 -15.45
N LEU A 99 4.87 -7.71 -15.28
CA LEU A 99 4.02 -6.66 -14.70
C LEU A 99 2.76 -6.39 -15.52
N GLY A 100 2.86 -6.49 -16.85
CA GLY A 100 1.69 -6.46 -17.72
C GLY A 100 0.66 -7.54 -17.38
N ASP A 101 1.09 -8.73 -17.00
CA ASP A 101 0.20 -9.83 -16.66
C ASP A 101 -0.19 -9.82 -15.17
N THR A 102 0.71 -9.48 -14.26
CA THR A 102 0.46 -9.51 -12.80
C THR A 102 -0.42 -8.36 -12.35
N ASP A 103 -0.24 -7.17 -12.91
CA ASP A 103 -0.91 -5.93 -12.46
C ASP A 103 -1.93 -5.40 -13.48
N GLN A 104 -2.38 -6.27 -14.40
CA GLN A 104 -3.42 -5.98 -15.39
C GLN A 104 -4.69 -5.42 -14.74
N ASP A 105 -5.23 -4.35 -15.33
CA ASP A 105 -6.54 -3.82 -14.94
C ASP A 105 -7.67 -4.81 -15.33
N PRO A 106 -8.50 -5.26 -14.38
CA PRO A 106 -9.58 -6.21 -14.65
C PRO A 106 -10.67 -5.66 -15.60
N ASN A 107 -10.84 -4.34 -15.69
CA ASN A 107 -11.80 -3.68 -16.59
C ASN A 107 -11.18 -3.29 -17.93
N HIS A 108 -9.85 -3.19 -17.99
CA HIS A 108 -9.11 -2.79 -19.18
C HIS A 108 -7.91 -3.71 -19.39
N PRO A 109 -8.09 -4.89 -20.03
CA PRO A 109 -7.06 -5.91 -20.15
C PRO A 109 -5.75 -5.49 -20.83
N ASP A 110 -5.75 -4.41 -21.60
CA ASP A 110 -4.57 -3.84 -22.25
C ASP A 110 -3.81 -2.85 -21.35
N ASN A 111 -4.31 -2.62 -20.13
CA ASN A 111 -3.74 -1.69 -19.16
C ASN A 111 -3.20 -2.42 -17.92
N VAL A 112 -2.38 -1.70 -17.15
CA VAL A 112 -1.96 -2.02 -15.78
C VAL A 112 -2.45 -0.93 -14.81
N ILE A 113 -2.65 -1.30 -13.55
CA ILE A 113 -2.98 -0.36 -12.47
C ILE A 113 -1.67 0.07 -11.80
N LEU A 114 -1.39 1.37 -11.79
CA LEU A 114 -0.24 1.94 -11.07
C LEU A 114 -0.47 1.87 -9.55
N LEU A 115 0.57 1.54 -8.78
CA LEU A 115 0.49 1.27 -7.34
C LEU A 115 -0.06 2.47 -6.56
N TYR A 116 0.68 3.58 -6.53
CA TYR A 116 0.42 4.75 -5.71
C TYR A 116 -0.68 5.63 -6.30
N GLU A 117 -0.72 5.80 -7.62
CA GLU A 117 -1.77 6.60 -8.27
C GLU A 117 -3.11 5.87 -8.41
N GLY A 118 -3.11 4.52 -8.42
CA GLY A 118 -4.32 3.73 -8.72
C GLY A 118 -4.83 3.87 -10.16
N ARG A 119 -4.08 4.57 -11.03
CA ARG A 119 -4.47 4.89 -12.40
C ARG A 119 -4.25 3.71 -13.33
N SER A 120 -5.24 3.46 -14.19
CA SER A 120 -5.15 2.51 -15.30
C SER A 120 -4.38 3.13 -16.47
N VAL A 121 -3.31 2.49 -16.92
CA VAL A 121 -2.48 2.96 -18.04
C VAL A 121 -2.12 1.84 -19.00
N PRO A 122 -1.92 2.12 -20.31
CA PRO A 122 -1.57 1.08 -21.27
C PRO A 122 -0.28 0.32 -20.91
N LYS A 123 -0.32 -1.01 -21.04
CA LYS A 123 0.84 -1.90 -20.86
C LYS A 123 2.04 -1.48 -21.72
N THR A 124 1.77 -0.98 -22.92
CA THR A 124 2.80 -0.57 -23.89
C THR A 124 3.49 0.77 -23.56
N LYS A 125 3.02 1.50 -22.55
CA LYS A 125 3.54 2.82 -22.17
C LYS A 125 4.49 2.77 -20.97
N HIS A 126 5.31 1.71 -20.87
CA HIS A 126 6.43 1.67 -19.93
C HIS A 126 7.67 2.40 -20.46
N GLU A 127 8.58 2.79 -19.56
CA GLU A 127 9.82 3.53 -19.88
C GLU A 127 10.70 2.78 -20.91
N GLY A 128 10.71 1.44 -20.88
CA GLY A 128 11.46 0.61 -21.84
C GLY A 128 10.97 0.74 -23.29
N SER A 129 9.83 1.40 -23.51
CA SER A 129 9.26 1.71 -24.82
C SER A 129 8.91 3.20 -24.95
N GLY A 130 9.58 4.06 -24.17
CA GLY A 130 9.41 5.52 -24.22
C GLY A 130 8.14 6.04 -23.56
N GLY A 131 7.48 5.25 -22.71
CA GLY A 131 6.33 5.68 -21.92
C GLY A 131 6.70 6.17 -20.51
N ASN A 132 5.68 6.36 -19.66
CA ASN A 132 5.80 7.13 -18.42
C ASN A 132 5.67 6.32 -17.13
N TRP A 133 5.44 5.00 -17.22
CA TRP A 133 5.48 4.14 -16.05
C TRP A 133 6.73 3.25 -16.04
N ASN A 134 7.22 2.91 -14.85
CA ASN A 134 8.39 2.06 -14.65
C ASN A 134 8.15 1.02 -13.54
N ARG A 135 9.22 0.33 -13.16
CA ARG A 135 9.20 -0.71 -12.12
C ARG A 135 9.51 -0.07 -10.78
N GLU A 136 8.49 0.02 -9.93
CA GLU A 136 8.66 0.34 -8.53
C GLU A 136 9.18 -0.87 -7.78
N HIS A 137 10.24 -0.67 -7.00
CA HIS A 137 10.76 -1.63 -6.05
C HIS A 137 10.20 -1.27 -4.68
N VAL A 138 9.12 -1.94 -4.26
CA VAL A 138 8.41 -1.59 -3.01
C VAL A 138 9.37 -1.65 -1.82
N TRP A 139 10.12 -2.74 -1.68
CA TRP A 139 11.39 -2.72 -0.97
C TRP A 139 12.44 -2.05 -1.85
N ALA A 140 12.80 -0.81 -1.53
CA ALA A 140 13.70 -0.01 -2.36
C ALA A 140 15.08 -0.67 -2.50
N LYS A 141 15.63 -0.71 -3.72
CA LYS A 141 16.94 -1.33 -4.02
C LYS A 141 18.08 -0.83 -3.15
N SER A 142 18.03 0.43 -2.72
CA SER A 142 19.07 1.04 -1.91
C SER A 142 19.05 0.60 -0.45
N HIS A 143 17.96 -0.03 0.01
CA HIS A 143 17.88 -0.74 1.28
C HIS A 143 18.47 -2.15 1.11
N GLY A 144 19.78 -2.20 0.90
CA GLY A 144 20.54 -3.44 0.68
C GLY A 144 21.42 -3.45 -0.59
N ASP A 145 21.37 -2.38 -1.39
CA ASP A 145 22.21 -2.17 -2.59
C ASP A 145 22.19 -3.33 -3.61
N PHE A 146 21.06 -4.03 -3.71
CA PHE A 146 20.94 -5.20 -4.60
C PHE A 146 20.68 -4.84 -6.07
N GLY A 147 20.38 -3.57 -6.35
CA GLY A 147 20.20 -3.05 -7.70
C GLY A 147 19.12 -3.82 -8.47
N THR A 148 19.37 -4.10 -9.74
CA THR A 148 18.46 -4.85 -10.63
C THR A 148 18.97 -6.26 -10.90
N ARG A 149 19.84 -6.79 -10.01
CA ARG A 149 20.38 -8.14 -10.16
C ARG A 149 19.30 -9.18 -9.91
N VAL A 150 19.43 -10.31 -10.61
CA VAL A 150 18.53 -11.45 -10.47
C VAL A 150 18.47 -11.91 -9.00
N GLY A 151 17.24 -12.10 -8.50
CA GLY A 151 16.96 -12.29 -7.07
C GLY A 151 16.09 -11.14 -6.56
N PRO A 152 16.45 -10.43 -5.47
CA PRO A 152 15.61 -9.39 -4.89
C PRO A 152 15.34 -8.21 -5.85
N GLY A 153 16.25 -7.95 -6.80
CA GLY A 153 16.10 -6.91 -7.82
C GLY A 153 15.11 -7.23 -8.93
N THR A 154 14.69 -8.50 -9.06
CA THR A 154 13.80 -9.01 -10.10
C THR A 154 12.63 -9.81 -9.53
N ASP A 155 12.42 -9.78 -8.21
CA ASP A 155 11.32 -10.51 -7.58
C ASP A 155 9.99 -9.81 -7.87
N LEU A 156 9.11 -10.50 -8.60
CA LEU A 156 7.78 -10.03 -8.94
C LEU A 156 6.94 -9.80 -7.70
N HIS A 157 7.14 -10.47 -6.57
CA HIS A 157 6.38 -10.11 -5.36
C HIS A 157 6.76 -8.71 -4.85
N ASN A 158 7.97 -8.21 -5.15
CA ASN A 158 8.46 -6.86 -4.79
C ASN A 158 8.16 -5.79 -5.83
N LEU A 159 7.99 -6.17 -7.10
CA LEU A 159 7.94 -5.24 -8.23
C LEU A 159 6.51 -4.85 -8.60
N LYS A 160 6.25 -3.55 -8.75
CA LYS A 160 4.94 -3.01 -9.14
C LYS A 160 5.10 -1.99 -10.28
N PRO A 161 4.10 -1.82 -11.17
CA PRO A 161 4.13 -0.72 -12.12
C PRO A 161 3.80 0.59 -11.41
N GLU A 162 4.54 1.66 -11.71
CA GLU A 162 4.30 2.99 -11.12
C GLU A 162 4.66 4.11 -12.09
N ASP A 163 4.05 5.29 -11.97
CA ASP A 163 4.47 6.47 -12.73
C ASP A 163 5.91 6.83 -12.34
N LYS A 164 6.74 7.10 -13.34
CA LYS A 164 8.18 7.32 -13.13
C LYS A 164 8.46 8.51 -12.20
N ASP A 165 7.61 9.54 -12.20
CA ASP A 165 7.82 10.73 -11.39
C ASP A 165 7.40 10.48 -9.94
N VAL A 166 6.31 9.72 -9.73
CA VAL A 166 5.87 9.28 -8.39
C VAL A 166 6.88 8.32 -7.79
N ASN A 167 7.34 7.32 -8.55
CA ASN A 167 8.40 6.41 -8.13
C ASN A 167 9.68 7.19 -7.77
N SER A 168 10.11 8.13 -8.63
CA SER A 168 11.28 8.97 -8.34
C SER A 168 11.09 9.83 -7.07
N ALA A 169 9.87 10.29 -6.78
CA ALA A 169 9.57 11.07 -5.59
C ALA A 169 9.58 10.20 -4.32
N ARG A 170 9.05 8.98 -4.38
CA ARG A 170 9.15 8.00 -3.29
C ARG A 170 10.62 7.67 -3.00
N GLY A 171 11.42 7.50 -4.04
CA GLY A 171 12.86 7.26 -3.94
C GLY A 171 13.17 6.03 -3.10
N ASN A 172 13.67 6.26 -1.88
CA ASN A 172 14.02 5.22 -0.92
C ASN A 172 13.43 5.47 0.47
N LEU A 173 12.38 6.28 0.56
CA LEU A 173 11.68 6.55 1.80
C LEU A 173 11.05 5.26 2.32
N ASP A 174 11.09 5.13 3.64
CA ASP A 174 10.40 4.07 4.35
C ASP A 174 8.90 4.33 4.35
N PHE A 175 8.11 3.28 4.58
CA PHE A 175 6.68 3.44 4.68
C PHE A 175 6.29 3.73 6.14
N ASP A 176 5.66 4.87 6.37
CA ASP A 176 5.09 5.24 7.67
C ASP A 176 3.88 6.15 7.48
N ILE A 177 3.16 6.46 8.58
CA ILE A 177 2.17 7.53 8.62
C ILE A 177 2.91 8.86 8.66
N THR A 178 2.55 9.75 7.74
CA THR A 178 3.17 11.08 7.65
C THR A 178 2.31 12.10 8.39
N GLU A 179 2.89 12.89 9.29
CA GLU A 179 2.12 13.86 10.08
C GLU A 179 1.89 15.21 9.36
N ALA A 180 2.22 15.32 8.06
CA ALA A 180 2.26 16.59 7.37
C ALA A 180 0.99 16.87 6.55
N ALA A 181 0.13 17.75 7.07
CA ALA A 181 -1.08 18.27 6.40
C ALA A 181 -0.84 18.99 5.04
N ASN A 182 0.40 19.03 4.51
CA ASN A 182 0.79 19.83 3.33
C ASN A 182 1.63 19.08 2.27
N THR A 183 1.76 17.76 2.32
CA THR A 183 2.68 17.01 1.44
C THR A 183 1.98 16.03 0.49
N LYS A 184 0.81 16.41 -0.04
CA LYS A 184 0.18 15.67 -1.13
C LYS A 184 1.08 15.67 -2.36
N TYR A 185 1.35 14.50 -2.94
CA TYR A 185 1.99 14.45 -4.24
C TYR A 185 0.97 14.77 -5.33
N LEU A 186 1.24 15.74 -6.21
CA LEU A 186 0.22 16.25 -7.15
C LEU A 186 -0.39 15.17 -8.06
N LYS A 187 0.41 14.18 -8.48
CA LYS A 187 -0.07 13.05 -9.31
C LYS A 187 -0.73 11.92 -8.51
N ALA A 188 -0.45 11.85 -7.21
CA ALA A 188 -0.99 10.85 -6.29
C ALA A 188 -1.57 11.60 -5.07
N PRO A 189 -2.74 12.25 -5.22
CA PRO A 189 -3.24 13.23 -4.24
C PRO A 189 -3.62 12.63 -2.88
N ASP A 190 -3.75 11.31 -2.81
CA ASP A 190 -4.01 10.53 -1.59
C ASP A 190 -2.74 9.86 -1.04
N THR A 191 -1.58 10.27 -1.56
CA THR A 191 -0.26 9.88 -1.09
C THR A 191 0.43 11.09 -0.49
N TYR A 192 1.02 10.87 0.68
CA TYR A 192 1.70 11.87 1.49
C TYR A 192 3.14 11.45 1.71
N TRP A 193 4.02 12.40 1.97
CA TRP A 193 5.44 12.10 2.21
C TRP A 193 6.08 13.18 3.07
N ASP A 194 7.18 12.89 3.73
CA ASP A 194 8.02 13.89 4.38
C ASP A 194 9.50 13.56 4.18
N ASN A 195 10.38 14.03 5.06
CA ASN A 195 11.82 13.90 4.84
C ASN A 195 12.31 12.45 4.93
N ASP A 196 11.57 11.56 5.58
CA ASP A 196 12.01 10.19 5.84
C ASP A 196 10.93 9.11 5.59
N SER A 197 9.68 9.50 5.37
CA SER A 197 8.57 8.56 5.16
C SER A 197 7.68 8.86 3.95
N TRP A 198 7.05 7.81 3.45
CA TRP A 198 6.05 7.80 2.38
C TRP A 198 4.78 7.09 2.87
N GLU A 199 3.66 7.80 2.86
CA GLU A 199 2.35 7.25 3.19
C GLU A 199 1.53 7.11 1.90
N PRO A 200 1.32 5.89 1.38
CA PRO A 200 0.56 5.67 0.16
C PRO A 200 -0.95 5.82 0.42
N ARG A 201 -1.75 5.85 -0.65
CA ARG A 201 -3.21 5.78 -0.56
C ARG A 201 -3.69 4.54 0.19
N ASP A 202 -4.87 4.66 0.83
CA ASP A 202 -5.38 3.64 1.74
C ASP A 202 -5.54 2.25 1.12
N GLU A 203 -5.95 2.16 -0.15
CA GLU A 203 -6.28 0.87 -0.78
C GLU A 203 -5.06 0.11 -1.34
N VAL A 204 -3.84 0.45 -0.89
CA VAL A 204 -2.62 -0.35 -1.12
C VAL A 204 -1.75 -0.48 0.12
N LYS A 205 -2.19 0.04 1.27
CA LYS A 205 -1.41 0.02 2.51
C LYS A 205 -1.14 -1.43 2.94
N GLY A 206 -2.14 -2.31 2.79
CA GLY A 206 -2.06 -3.73 3.08
C GLY A 206 -1.21 -4.50 2.05
N ASP A 207 -1.36 -4.19 0.76
CA ASP A 207 -0.51 -4.74 -0.31
C ASP A 207 0.98 -4.50 0.03
N ILE A 208 1.32 -3.24 0.31
CA ILE A 208 2.70 -2.81 0.59
C ILE A 208 3.22 -3.50 1.85
N ALA A 209 2.42 -3.56 2.91
CA ALA A 209 2.78 -4.29 4.13
C ALA A 209 3.13 -5.75 3.83
N ARG A 210 2.25 -6.47 3.11
CA ARG A 210 2.48 -7.89 2.77
C ARG A 210 3.66 -8.09 1.81
N ILE A 211 3.97 -7.11 0.96
CA ILE A 211 5.16 -7.15 0.10
C ILE A 211 6.45 -6.99 0.91
N ILE A 212 6.51 -6.00 1.81
CA ILE A 212 7.69 -5.79 2.67
C ILE A 212 7.92 -6.99 3.59
N LEU A 213 6.88 -7.50 4.23
CA LEU A 213 6.95 -8.68 5.10
C LEU A 213 7.34 -9.94 4.32
N TYR A 214 6.88 -10.08 3.07
CA TYR A 214 7.35 -11.13 2.17
C TYR A 214 8.83 -11.01 1.89
N MET A 215 9.34 -9.81 1.61
CA MET A 215 10.77 -9.61 1.32
C MET A 215 11.65 -9.97 2.52
N ASP A 216 11.21 -9.61 3.73
CA ASP A 216 11.83 -10.01 5.00
C ASP A 216 11.85 -11.55 5.15
N ALA A 217 10.71 -12.23 4.97
CA ALA A 217 10.66 -13.69 5.07
C ALA A 217 11.36 -14.43 3.92
N ARG A 218 11.41 -13.83 2.72
CA ARG A 218 12.03 -14.46 1.54
C ARG A 218 13.55 -14.38 1.62
N TYR A 219 14.11 -13.27 2.09
CA TYR A 219 15.54 -12.99 2.03
C TYR A 219 16.15 -12.93 3.44
N GLU A 220 16.26 -14.07 4.14
CA GLU A 220 16.78 -14.18 5.52
C GLU A 220 18.31 -14.44 5.62
N GLY A 221 19.09 -14.09 4.59
CA GLY A 221 20.54 -14.29 4.66
C GLY A 221 20.98 -15.76 4.66
N ASN A 222 21.01 -16.41 3.50
CA ASN A 222 21.55 -17.77 3.32
C ASN A 222 22.33 -17.88 2.00
N GLY A 223 23.34 -17.03 1.83
CA GLY A 223 24.04 -16.84 0.55
C GLY A 223 23.33 -15.86 -0.40
N GLU A 224 22.17 -15.35 0.01
CA GLU A 224 21.52 -14.15 -0.54
C GLU A 224 21.61 -13.01 0.48
N ILE A 225 21.14 -11.82 0.11
CA ILE A 225 21.05 -10.69 1.04
C ILE A 225 20.09 -11.02 2.20
N ASP A 226 20.36 -10.44 3.36
CA ASP A 226 19.50 -10.50 4.55
C ASP A 226 18.70 -9.20 4.66
N LEU A 227 17.43 -9.23 4.28
CA LEU A 227 16.51 -8.10 4.34
C LEU A 227 15.68 -8.19 5.63
N ASP A 228 15.63 -7.11 6.40
CA ASP A 228 15.05 -7.12 7.75
C ASP A 228 14.05 -5.97 7.94
N ALA A 229 12.78 -6.31 8.17
CA ALA A 229 11.73 -5.31 8.45
C ALA A 229 11.83 -4.89 9.93
N VAL A 230 12.13 -3.61 10.19
CA VAL A 230 12.45 -3.10 11.54
C VAL A 230 11.47 -2.04 12.01
N ASP A 231 11.32 -1.87 13.32
CA ASP A 231 10.36 -0.90 13.90
C ASP A 231 10.95 0.50 14.11
N GLN A 232 11.67 1.00 13.11
CA GLN A 232 12.20 2.35 13.08
C GLN A 232 12.39 2.79 11.63
N VAL A 233 12.19 4.07 11.33
CA VAL A 233 12.55 4.62 10.02
C VAL A 233 14.07 4.51 9.85
N THR A 234 14.49 4.04 8.69
CA THR A 234 15.88 3.71 8.38
C THR A 234 16.46 4.68 7.36
N ASN A 235 17.76 4.52 7.09
CA ASN A 235 18.46 5.29 6.08
C ASN A 235 19.01 4.39 4.97
N ARG A 236 19.39 5.02 3.87
CA ARG A 236 19.98 4.38 2.71
C ARG A 236 21.21 3.55 3.11
N ARG A 237 21.26 2.29 2.63
CA ARG A 237 22.38 1.32 2.59
C ARG A 237 22.24 0.11 3.51
N ALA A 238 21.57 0.22 4.65
CA ALA A 238 21.27 -0.96 5.45
C ALA A 238 20.21 -1.80 4.71
N PRO A 239 20.27 -3.14 4.73
CA PRO A 239 19.23 -3.98 4.18
C PRO A 239 18.03 -4.06 5.15
N LYS A 240 17.54 -2.89 5.56
CA LYS A 240 16.47 -2.74 6.55
C LYS A 240 15.37 -1.88 5.98
N HIS A 241 14.14 -2.12 6.39
CA HIS A 241 13.01 -1.28 6.02
C HIS A 241 12.07 -1.09 7.21
N GLY A 242 11.83 0.16 7.57
CA GLY A 242 10.80 0.53 8.54
C GLY A 242 9.52 1.03 7.88
N LYS A 243 8.46 1.27 8.66
CA LYS A 243 8.32 1.02 10.11
C LYS A 243 7.43 -0.20 10.35
N LEU A 244 7.97 -1.26 10.94
CA LEU A 244 7.26 -2.54 11.13
C LEU A 244 5.90 -2.39 11.82
N SER A 245 5.79 -1.62 12.90
CA SER A 245 4.51 -1.41 13.58
C SER A 245 3.45 -0.77 12.67
N THR A 246 3.85 0.15 11.80
CA THR A 246 2.96 0.77 10.80
C THR A 246 2.57 -0.22 9.72
N LEU A 247 3.50 -1.04 9.22
CA LEU A 247 3.19 -2.11 8.26
C LEU A 247 2.20 -3.12 8.84
N LEU A 248 2.36 -3.51 10.11
CA LEU A 248 1.43 -4.42 10.79
C LEU A 248 0.05 -3.78 11.01
N LYS A 249 0.01 -2.48 11.30
CA LYS A 249 -1.26 -1.72 11.36
C LYS A 249 -1.96 -1.73 10.00
N TRP A 250 -1.25 -1.36 8.94
CA TRP A 250 -1.78 -1.33 7.58
C TRP A 250 -2.24 -2.69 7.08
N HIS A 251 -1.49 -3.76 7.39
CA HIS A 251 -1.90 -5.13 7.09
C HIS A 251 -3.28 -5.47 7.67
N ARG A 252 -3.58 -5.02 8.89
CA ARG A 252 -4.86 -5.27 9.58
C ARG A 252 -5.99 -4.35 9.09
N GLU A 253 -5.66 -3.12 8.71
CA GLU A 253 -6.62 -2.11 8.25
C GLU A 253 -7.03 -2.28 6.77
N ASP A 254 -6.14 -2.85 5.95
CA ASP A 254 -6.36 -3.12 4.52
C ASP A 254 -6.20 -4.63 4.21
N PRO A 255 -7.30 -5.41 4.35
CA PRO A 255 -7.30 -6.86 4.14
C PRO A 255 -6.99 -7.27 2.69
N VAL A 256 -6.57 -8.52 2.51
CA VAL A 256 -6.23 -9.07 1.19
C VAL A 256 -7.42 -9.01 0.23
N ASP A 257 -7.23 -8.34 -0.91
CA ASP A 257 -8.25 -8.22 -1.96
C ASP A 257 -8.09 -9.25 -3.09
N ASP A 258 -9.04 -9.27 -4.03
CA ASP A 258 -9.01 -10.21 -5.15
C ASP A 258 -7.95 -9.85 -6.22
N PHE A 259 -7.49 -8.58 -6.26
CA PHE A 259 -6.41 -8.17 -7.15
C PHE A 259 -5.08 -8.77 -6.67
N GLU A 260 -4.79 -8.72 -5.37
CA GLU A 260 -3.62 -9.35 -4.76
C GLU A 260 -3.63 -10.87 -4.92
N LYS A 261 -4.77 -11.53 -4.67
CA LYS A 261 -4.90 -12.99 -4.85
C LYS A 261 -4.64 -13.39 -6.29
N ARG A 262 -5.24 -12.68 -7.25
CA ARG A 262 -5.01 -12.90 -8.69
C ARG A 262 -3.53 -12.72 -9.02
N ARG A 263 -2.92 -11.64 -8.53
CA ARG A 263 -1.51 -11.34 -8.75
C ARG A 263 -0.61 -12.46 -8.23
N ASN A 264 -0.85 -12.91 -6.99
CA ASN A 264 -0.13 -14.02 -6.37
C ASN A 264 -0.26 -15.31 -7.21
N GLN A 265 -1.48 -15.61 -7.69
CA GLN A 265 -1.73 -16.76 -8.55
C GLN A 265 -1.00 -16.66 -9.90
N VAL A 266 -1.00 -15.50 -10.56
CA VAL A 266 -0.31 -15.31 -11.84
C VAL A 266 1.20 -15.47 -11.69
N ILE A 267 1.80 -14.93 -10.62
CA ILE A 267 3.23 -15.11 -10.32
C ILE A 267 3.55 -16.60 -10.15
N TYR A 268 2.70 -17.32 -9.41
CA TYR A 268 2.87 -18.75 -9.15
C TYR A 268 2.69 -19.60 -10.40
N GLU A 269 1.67 -19.37 -11.23
CA GLU A 269 1.38 -20.24 -12.37
C GLU A 269 2.28 -20.00 -13.58
N LYS A 270 2.74 -18.76 -13.79
CA LYS A 270 3.34 -18.35 -15.06
C LYS A 270 4.80 -17.92 -14.99
N TYR A 271 5.32 -17.59 -13.81
CA TYR A 271 6.57 -16.82 -13.72
C TYR A 271 7.60 -17.38 -12.73
N GLN A 272 7.35 -17.22 -11.42
CA GLN A 272 8.36 -17.53 -10.40
C GLN A 272 8.05 -18.79 -9.63
N HIS A 273 6.83 -19.34 -9.76
CA HIS A 273 6.42 -20.58 -9.12
C HIS A 273 6.55 -20.58 -7.58
N ASN A 274 6.66 -19.39 -6.99
CA ASN A 274 6.56 -19.15 -5.56
C ASN A 274 5.40 -18.19 -5.24
N ARG A 275 4.93 -18.25 -3.99
CA ARG A 275 3.77 -17.49 -3.52
C ARG A 275 4.18 -16.53 -2.41
N ASN A 276 3.48 -15.40 -2.30
CA ASN A 276 3.51 -14.58 -1.10
C ASN A 276 2.58 -15.23 -0.05
N PRO A 277 3.12 -15.83 1.02
CA PRO A 277 2.32 -16.55 1.99
C PRO A 277 1.41 -15.63 2.80
N PHE A 278 1.71 -14.35 2.89
CA PHE A 278 0.88 -13.38 3.61
C PHE A 278 -0.34 -12.92 2.82
N ILE A 279 -0.43 -13.28 1.53
CA ILE A 279 -1.64 -13.13 0.71
C ILE A 279 -2.54 -14.37 0.87
N ASP A 280 -1.95 -15.57 0.87
CA ASP A 280 -2.73 -16.82 1.01
C ASP A 280 -3.17 -17.05 2.48
N HIS A 281 -2.32 -16.69 3.43
CA HIS A 281 -2.50 -16.80 4.89
C HIS A 281 -2.16 -15.49 5.61
N PRO A 282 -3.02 -14.46 5.51
CA PRO A 282 -2.77 -13.18 6.17
C PRO A 282 -2.58 -13.30 7.69
N GLU A 283 -3.24 -14.28 8.32
CA GLU A 283 -3.10 -14.54 9.76
C GLU A 283 -1.66 -14.89 10.20
N TRP A 284 -0.81 -15.35 9.29
CA TRP A 284 0.59 -15.66 9.60
C TRP A 284 1.43 -14.42 9.89
N VAL A 285 1.02 -13.24 9.40
CA VAL A 285 1.68 -11.99 9.77
C VAL A 285 1.66 -11.80 11.28
N ASP A 286 0.49 -11.94 11.91
CA ASP A 286 0.36 -11.82 13.36
C ASP A 286 1.00 -12.99 14.12
N GLN A 287 1.07 -14.19 13.52
CA GLN A 287 1.76 -15.32 14.14
C GLN A 287 3.29 -15.19 14.13
N ILE A 288 3.86 -14.40 13.23
CA ILE A 288 5.30 -14.13 13.16
C ILE A 288 5.67 -12.87 13.96
N TRP A 289 5.02 -11.73 13.64
CA TRP A 289 5.40 -10.41 14.16
C TRP A 289 4.42 -9.81 15.17
N GLY A 290 3.27 -10.45 15.44
CA GLY A 290 2.21 -9.86 16.27
C GLY A 290 2.60 -9.52 17.71
N GLN A 291 3.67 -10.11 18.25
CA GLN A 291 4.22 -9.76 19.58
C GLN A 291 5.17 -8.56 19.56
N GLN A 292 5.70 -8.16 18.41
CA GLN A 292 6.67 -7.07 18.28
C GLN A 292 6.01 -5.69 18.17
N ALA A 293 4.69 -5.63 17.96
CA ALA A 293 3.89 -4.41 17.86
C ALA A 293 3.14 -4.03 19.15
N ARG A 294 3.57 -4.55 20.31
CA ARG A 294 2.95 -4.26 21.62
C ARG A 294 3.87 -3.47 22.53
#